data_AF-A0A255ZMC7-F1
#
_entry.id   AF-A0A255ZMC7-F1
#
_cell.length_a   1.000
_cell.length_b   1.000
_cell.length_c   1.000
_cell.angle_alpha   90.00
_cell.angle_beta   90.00
_cell.angle_gamma   90.00
#
_symmetry.space_group_name_H-M   'P 1'
#
loop_
_entity.id
_entity.type
_entity.pdbx_description
1 polymer ?
#
loop_
_entity_poly.entity_id
_entity_poly.type
_entity_poly.pdbx_seq_one_letter_code
_entity_poly.pdbx_strand_id
1 'polypeptide(L)'
;MFQLGKTIVSEDILEKEFVCNLSACKGGCCIGGDAGAPLNEEETRVLEAVYPVIKPFLRPEGVAAIEAQGTWVTGTDGDLETPLIDNKDCAYVIFDGKTALCGIEQAYNQGLISWKKPVSCHLYPVRVKDFSEFAAVNYDRWDICSDACTLGKELEVPVYKFVKEALIRRFGEDWYAELEKVAAELKQNPVPRRR
;
A
#
# COMPACT_ATOMS: atom_id res chain seq x y z
N MET A 1 -10.06 17.88 5.56
CA MET A 1 -8.97 17.20 6.31
C MET A 1 -9.24 17.41 7.79
N PHE A 2 -8.98 16.41 8.63
CA PHE A 2 -9.18 16.47 10.07
C PHE A 2 -7.99 15.87 10.83
N GLN A 3 -7.83 16.25 12.10
CA GLN A 3 -6.78 15.71 12.95
C GLN A 3 -7.29 14.48 13.71
N LEU A 4 -6.47 13.42 13.75
CA LEU A 4 -6.71 12.22 14.55
C LEU A 4 -5.42 11.84 15.29
N GLY A 5 -5.34 12.16 16.57
CA GLY A 5 -4.10 12.07 17.35
C GLY A 5 -2.97 12.91 16.73
N LYS A 6 -1.86 12.26 16.35
CA LYS A 6 -0.72 12.87 15.64
C LYS A 6 -0.81 12.73 14.11
N THR A 7 -2.00 12.49 13.56
CA THR A 7 -2.20 12.36 12.12
C THR A 7 -3.12 13.46 11.58
N ILE A 8 -2.86 13.91 10.37
CA ILE A 8 -3.75 14.79 9.59
C ILE A 8 -4.30 13.95 8.45
N VAL A 9 -5.60 13.65 8.50
CA VAL A 9 -6.27 12.69 7.62
C VAL A 9 -7.14 13.41 6.60
N SER A 10 -7.04 13.03 5.33
CA SER A 10 -7.94 13.51 4.28
C SER A 10 -9.36 12.95 4.47
N GLU A 11 -10.37 13.80 4.27
CA GLU A 11 -11.79 13.39 4.29
C GLU A 11 -12.10 12.42 3.14
N ASP A 12 -11.33 12.48 2.04
CA ASP A 12 -11.48 11.55 0.92
C ASP A 12 -11.31 10.08 1.34
N ILE A 13 -10.56 9.80 2.41
CA ILE A 13 -10.41 8.43 2.95
C ILE A 13 -11.74 7.90 3.53
N LEU A 14 -12.61 8.81 3.98
CA LEU A 14 -13.93 8.49 4.51
C LEU A 14 -15.03 8.57 3.44
N GLU A 15 -14.86 9.47 2.47
CA GLU A 15 -15.88 9.79 1.46
C GLU A 15 -15.76 8.98 0.16
N LYS A 16 -14.55 8.58 -0.24
CA LYS A 16 -14.35 7.83 -1.50
C LYS A 16 -14.53 6.35 -1.26
N GLU A 17 -15.03 5.68 -2.30
CA GLU A 17 -15.15 4.23 -2.36
C GLU A 17 -14.04 3.61 -3.20
N PHE A 18 -13.56 2.44 -2.76
CA PHE A 18 -12.50 1.70 -3.44
C PHE A 18 -12.53 0.23 -3.09
N VAL A 19 -12.44 -0.65 -4.09
CA VAL A 19 -12.17 -2.08 -3.92
C VAL A 19 -11.21 -2.53 -5.01
N CYS A 20 -10.05 -3.07 -4.64
CA CYS A 20 -9.06 -3.54 -5.61
C CYS A 20 -9.67 -4.59 -6.57
N ASN A 21 -9.56 -4.32 -7.88
CA ASN A 21 -10.02 -5.23 -8.94
C ASN A 21 -8.82 -5.83 -9.68
N LEU A 22 -8.14 -6.78 -9.03
CA LEU A 22 -6.97 -7.47 -9.61
C LEU A 22 -7.30 -8.17 -10.94
N SER A 23 -8.53 -8.68 -11.07
CA SER A 23 -9.01 -9.30 -12.30
C SER A 23 -9.06 -8.33 -13.48
N ALA A 24 -9.29 -7.04 -13.24
CA ALA A 24 -9.29 -6.01 -14.28
C ALA A 24 -7.88 -5.46 -14.55
N CYS A 25 -7.17 -5.00 -13.51
CA CYS A 25 -5.89 -4.32 -13.67
C CYS A 25 -4.68 -5.26 -13.87
N LYS A 26 -4.85 -6.56 -13.62
CA LYS A 26 -3.80 -7.59 -13.71
C LYS A 26 -2.54 -7.29 -12.89
N GLY A 27 -2.68 -6.54 -11.81
CA GLY A 27 -1.59 -6.19 -10.90
C GLY A 27 -0.76 -5.00 -11.37
N GLY A 28 -1.37 -4.06 -12.10
CA GLY A 28 -0.71 -2.84 -12.60
C GLY A 28 0.07 -2.06 -11.54
N CYS A 29 -0.30 -2.11 -10.25
CA CYS A 29 0.47 -1.44 -9.21
C CYS A 29 1.84 -2.07 -8.90
N CYS A 30 2.10 -3.30 -9.39
CA CYS A 30 3.40 -3.96 -9.28
C CYS A 30 4.25 -3.84 -10.56
N ILE A 31 3.67 -3.33 -11.66
CA ILE A 31 4.30 -3.24 -12.98
C ILE A 31 4.08 -1.85 -13.58
N GLY A 32 5.16 -1.08 -13.78
CA GLY A 32 5.05 0.28 -14.33
C GLY A 32 4.92 1.38 -13.27
N GLY A 33 5.52 1.17 -12.10
CA GLY A 33 5.84 2.27 -11.19
C GLY A 33 7.08 3.00 -11.67
N ASP A 34 7.17 4.30 -11.36
CA ASP A 34 8.35 5.14 -11.53
C ASP A 34 9.24 5.16 -10.27
N ALA A 35 8.73 4.64 -9.16
CA ALA A 35 9.41 4.50 -7.87
C ALA A 35 9.08 3.15 -7.21
N GLY A 36 9.93 2.74 -6.29
CA GLY A 36 9.72 1.57 -5.45
C GLY A 36 8.56 1.78 -4.48
N ALA A 37 8.13 0.68 -3.83
CA ALA A 37 7.23 0.82 -2.70
C ALA A 37 7.97 1.47 -1.52
N PRO A 38 7.49 2.58 -0.94
CA PRO A 38 8.14 3.21 0.21
C PRO A 38 8.20 2.25 1.40
N LEU A 39 9.29 2.32 2.16
CA LEU A 39 9.60 1.46 3.29
C LEU A 39 9.93 2.31 4.52
N ASN A 40 9.65 1.78 5.70
CA ASN A 40 10.29 2.27 6.92
C ASN A 40 11.57 1.45 7.24
N GLU A 41 12.38 1.95 8.18
CA GLU A 41 13.63 1.31 8.59
C GLU A 41 13.46 -0.10 9.21
N GLU A 42 12.29 -0.43 9.76
CA GLU A 42 12.03 -1.77 10.28
C GLU A 42 11.76 -2.75 9.13
N GLU A 43 11.01 -2.31 8.12
CA GLU A 43 10.68 -3.09 6.95
C GLU A 43 11.91 -3.45 6.11
N THR A 44 12.95 -2.60 6.08
CA THR A 44 14.21 -2.93 5.40
C THR A 44 14.90 -4.15 6.00
N ARG A 45 14.97 -4.22 7.34
CA ARG A 45 15.53 -5.38 8.07
C ARG A 45 14.67 -6.63 7.87
N VAL A 46 13.34 -6.46 7.82
CA VAL A 46 12.43 -7.58 7.54
C VAL A 46 12.65 -8.10 6.12
N LEU A 47 12.81 -7.22 5.12
CA LEU A 47 13.11 -7.59 3.74
C LEU A 47 14.39 -8.42 3.63
N GLU A 48 15.47 -7.98 4.30
CA GLU A 48 16.73 -8.73 4.37
C GLU A 48 16.53 -10.13 4.96
N ALA A 49 15.73 -10.24 6.02
CA ALA A 49 15.47 -11.51 6.69
C ALA A 49 14.58 -12.47 5.88
N VAL A 50 13.56 -11.96 5.17
CA VAL A 50 12.65 -12.81 4.39
C VAL A 50 13.20 -13.16 3.01
N TYR A 51 14.13 -12.35 2.47
CA TYR A 51 14.65 -12.53 1.12
C TYR A 51 15.14 -13.95 0.80
N PRO A 52 15.95 -14.62 1.65
CA PRO A 52 16.40 -15.99 1.39
C PRO A 52 15.25 -17.00 1.22
N VAL A 53 14.13 -16.79 1.92
CA VAL A 53 12.95 -17.65 1.88
C VAL A 53 12.14 -17.40 0.61
N ILE A 54 12.00 -16.13 0.20
CA ILE A 54 11.16 -15.76 -0.96
C ILE A 54 11.91 -15.82 -2.29
N LYS A 55 13.25 -15.76 -2.28
CA LYS A 55 14.11 -15.77 -3.48
C LYS A 55 13.76 -16.87 -4.49
N PRO A 56 13.47 -18.13 -4.10
CA PRO A 56 13.12 -19.19 -5.04
C PRO A 56 11.80 -18.96 -5.81
N PHE A 57 10.93 -18.08 -5.32
CA PHE A 57 9.65 -17.75 -5.95
C PHE A 57 9.77 -16.58 -6.93
N LEU A 58 10.82 -15.76 -6.78
CA LEU A 58 11.00 -14.55 -7.57
C LEU A 58 11.46 -14.88 -8.99
N ARG A 59 11.17 -13.97 -9.91
CA ARG A 59 11.66 -14.07 -11.28
C ARG A 59 13.17 -13.90 -11.33
N PRO A 60 13.89 -14.52 -12.29
CA PRO A 60 15.33 -14.33 -12.44
C PRO A 60 15.76 -12.86 -12.53
N GLU A 61 14.99 -12.01 -13.21
CA GLU A 61 15.31 -10.58 -13.33
C GLU A 61 15.12 -9.83 -12.01
N GLY A 62 14.10 -10.22 -11.22
CA GLY A 62 13.87 -9.68 -9.89
C GLY A 62 14.97 -10.05 -8.91
N VAL A 63 15.40 -11.32 -8.94
CA VAL A 63 16.57 -11.78 -8.18
C VAL A 63 17.81 -11.01 -8.60
N ALA A 64 18.07 -10.86 -9.90
CA ALA A 64 19.23 -10.11 -10.39
C ALA A 64 19.21 -8.65 -9.92
N ALA A 65 18.06 -7.99 -9.95
CA ALA A 65 17.90 -6.62 -9.46
C ALA A 65 18.18 -6.53 -7.95
N ILE A 66 17.63 -7.43 -7.14
CA ILE A 66 17.84 -7.45 -5.68
C ILE A 66 19.30 -7.74 -5.33
N GLU A 67 19.96 -8.68 -6.01
CA GLU A 67 21.37 -9.00 -5.74
C GLU A 67 22.31 -7.86 -6.15
N ALA A 68 21.94 -7.07 -7.17
CA ALA A 68 22.75 -5.94 -7.64
C ALA A 68 22.55 -4.67 -6.80
N GLN A 69 21.31 -4.42 -6.35
CA GLN A 69 20.91 -3.15 -5.72
C GLN A 69 20.78 -3.27 -4.19
N GLY A 70 20.49 -4.47 -3.69
CA GLY A 70 20.06 -4.73 -2.31
C GLY A 70 18.58 -5.13 -2.22
N THR A 71 18.17 -5.63 -1.06
CA THR A 71 16.75 -5.97 -0.80
C THR A 71 15.84 -4.74 -0.66
N TRP A 72 16.46 -3.57 -0.51
CA TRP A 72 15.86 -2.24 -0.50
C TRP A 72 16.91 -1.25 -1.02
N VAL A 73 16.48 -0.07 -1.44
CA VAL A 73 17.35 1.01 -1.91
C VAL A 73 16.95 2.34 -1.29
N THR A 74 17.82 3.33 -1.37
CA THR A 74 17.48 4.73 -1.12
C THR A 74 17.08 5.36 -2.45
N GLY A 75 15.83 5.82 -2.55
CA GLY A 75 15.28 6.49 -3.72
C GLY A 75 15.90 7.87 -3.95
N THR A 76 15.52 8.50 -5.06
CA THR A 76 16.11 9.81 -5.47
C THR A 76 15.76 10.97 -4.55
N ASP A 77 14.68 10.83 -3.78
CA ASP A 77 14.22 11.79 -2.77
C ASP A 77 14.84 11.54 -1.38
N GLY A 78 15.64 10.49 -1.23
CA GLY A 78 16.27 10.08 0.02
C GLY A 78 15.44 9.11 0.85
N ASP A 79 14.23 8.74 0.40
CA ASP A 79 13.37 7.79 1.11
C ASP A 79 13.78 6.34 0.80
N LEU A 80 13.45 5.42 1.71
CA LEU A 80 13.73 3.99 1.54
C LEU A 80 12.63 3.36 0.70
N GLU A 81 13.00 2.53 -0.28
CA GLU A 81 12.03 1.90 -1.17
C GLU A 81 12.47 0.51 -1.66
N THR A 82 11.53 -0.27 -2.20
CA THR A 82 11.86 -1.56 -2.83
C THR A 82 12.57 -1.36 -4.16
N PRO A 83 13.59 -2.17 -4.51
CA PRO A 83 14.28 -2.07 -5.79
C PRO A 83 13.33 -2.35 -6.97
N LEU A 84 13.69 -1.75 -8.11
CA LEU A 84 12.99 -1.93 -9.38
C LEU A 84 13.85 -2.69 -10.39
N ILE A 85 13.18 -3.42 -11.28
CA ILE A 85 13.76 -4.00 -12.49
C ILE A 85 13.64 -2.95 -13.59
N ASP A 86 14.77 -2.51 -14.14
CA ASP A 86 14.86 -1.52 -15.21
C ASP A 86 14.02 -0.24 -14.95
N ASN A 87 13.99 0.23 -13.69
CA ASN A 87 13.21 1.39 -13.24
C ASN A 87 11.70 1.31 -13.57
N LYS A 88 11.13 0.10 -13.55
CA LYS A 88 9.73 -0.11 -13.94
C LYS A 88 8.96 -1.11 -13.07
N ASP A 89 9.39 -2.36 -13.07
CA ASP A 89 8.68 -3.43 -12.35
C ASP A 89 9.25 -3.53 -10.94
N CYS A 90 8.41 -3.81 -9.94
CA CYS A 90 8.91 -4.12 -8.59
C CYS A 90 9.75 -5.40 -8.64
N ALA A 91 10.96 -5.42 -8.05
CA ALA A 91 11.82 -6.61 -8.09
C ALA A 91 11.23 -7.83 -7.36
N TYR A 92 10.25 -7.61 -6.49
CA TYR A 92 9.51 -8.66 -5.77
C TYR A 92 8.28 -9.17 -6.52
N VAL A 93 8.03 -8.70 -7.75
CA VAL A 93 6.87 -9.13 -8.54
C VAL A 93 7.08 -10.56 -9.06
N ILE A 94 6.01 -11.34 -9.04
CA ILE A 94 5.90 -12.66 -9.68
C ILE A 94 4.67 -12.66 -10.60
N PHE A 95 4.52 -13.69 -11.43
CA PHE A 95 3.37 -13.81 -12.31
C PHE A 95 2.64 -15.13 -12.11
N ASP A 96 1.32 -15.03 -12.01
CA ASP A 96 0.39 -16.14 -12.21
C ASP A 96 -0.31 -15.95 -13.55
N GLY A 97 0.17 -16.66 -14.58
CA GLY A 97 -0.23 -16.44 -15.97
C GLY A 97 0.07 -15.01 -16.42
N LYS A 98 -0.98 -14.21 -16.64
CA LYS A 98 -0.88 -12.80 -17.04
C LYS A 98 -1.03 -11.81 -15.88
N THR A 99 -1.23 -12.29 -14.66
CA THR A 99 -1.51 -11.47 -13.49
C THR A 99 -0.22 -11.26 -12.69
N ALA A 100 0.18 -10.01 -12.50
CA ALA A 100 1.28 -9.65 -11.62
C ALA A 100 0.82 -9.76 -10.15
N LEU A 101 1.63 -10.43 -9.33
CA LEU A 101 1.41 -10.63 -7.90
C LEU A 101 2.67 -10.25 -7.12
N CYS A 102 2.52 -9.93 -5.84
CA CYS A 102 3.66 -9.70 -4.95
C CYS A 102 4.18 -11.05 -4.41
N GLY A 103 5.45 -11.38 -4.68
CA GLY A 103 6.09 -12.60 -4.19
C GLY A 103 6.16 -12.68 -2.66
N ILE A 104 6.31 -11.54 -1.98
CA ILE A 104 6.28 -11.46 -0.52
C ILE A 104 4.89 -11.86 0.01
N GLU A 105 3.83 -11.29 -0.57
CA GLU A 105 2.44 -11.58 -0.16
C GLU A 105 2.05 -13.03 -0.45
N GLN A 106 2.54 -13.59 -1.55
CA GLN A 106 2.33 -15.01 -1.86
C GLN A 106 3.04 -15.93 -0.84
N ALA A 107 4.27 -15.63 -0.45
CA ALA A 107 4.98 -16.39 0.57
C ALA A 107 4.27 -16.32 1.94
N TYR A 108 3.74 -15.15 2.30
CA TYR A 108 2.92 -14.97 3.50
C TYR A 108 1.62 -15.80 3.44
N ASN A 109 0.89 -15.74 2.32
CA ASN A 109 -0.35 -16.50 2.14
C ASN A 109 -0.13 -18.02 2.19
N GLN A 110 1.08 -18.48 1.85
CA GLN A 110 1.50 -19.89 1.96
C GLN A 110 2.04 -20.24 3.36
N GLY A 111 2.12 -19.29 4.29
CA GLY A 111 2.62 -19.50 5.65
C GLY A 111 4.15 -19.66 5.74
N LEU A 112 4.89 -19.29 4.70
CA LEU A 112 6.36 -19.41 4.66
C LEU A 112 7.05 -18.28 5.42
N ILE A 113 6.39 -17.13 5.51
CA ILE A 113 6.85 -15.95 6.27
C ILE A 113 5.67 -15.34 7.03
N SER A 114 5.96 -14.62 8.12
CA SER A 114 4.94 -13.95 8.94
C SER A 114 4.65 -12.50 8.51
N TRP A 115 5.40 -11.98 7.55
CA TRP A 115 5.27 -10.60 7.07
C TRP A 115 4.61 -10.56 5.70
N LYS A 116 3.44 -9.90 5.62
CA LYS A 116 2.57 -9.92 4.43
C LYS A 116 3.16 -9.21 3.24
N LYS A 117 3.48 -7.92 3.38
CA LYS A 117 4.09 -7.04 2.37
C LYS A 117 4.38 -5.68 2.98
N PRO A 118 5.13 -4.80 2.27
CA PRO A 118 5.28 -3.42 2.66
C PRO A 118 3.94 -2.77 3.00
N VAL A 119 3.88 -2.10 4.16
CA VAL A 119 2.67 -1.44 4.65
C VAL A 119 2.18 -0.41 3.65
N SER A 120 3.10 0.29 2.97
CA SER A 120 2.79 1.25 1.90
C SER A 120 2.02 0.63 0.71
N CYS A 121 2.38 -0.60 0.30
CA CYS A 121 1.63 -1.35 -0.73
C CYS A 121 0.26 -1.81 -0.21
N HIS A 122 0.18 -2.18 1.07
CA HIS A 122 -1.07 -2.65 1.67
C HIS A 122 -2.07 -1.53 1.93
N LEU A 123 -1.56 -0.33 2.20
CA LEU A 123 -2.36 0.87 2.44
C LEU A 123 -2.97 1.45 1.17
N TYR A 124 -2.49 1.12 -0.02
CA TYR A 124 -2.98 1.72 -1.26
C TYR A 124 -4.51 1.55 -1.40
N PRO A 125 -5.30 2.61 -1.68
CA PRO A 125 -4.90 3.93 -2.20
C PRO A 125 -4.57 5.00 -1.13
N VAL A 126 -4.39 4.63 0.13
CA VAL A 126 -3.94 5.54 1.19
C VAL A 126 -2.41 5.68 1.14
N ARG A 127 -1.92 6.93 1.11
CA ARG A 127 -0.51 7.26 1.24
C ARG A 127 -0.26 8.00 2.55
N VAL A 128 0.81 7.61 3.22
CA VAL A 128 1.24 8.21 4.49
C VAL A 128 2.57 8.91 4.26
N LYS A 129 2.65 10.16 4.67
CA LYS A 129 3.89 10.93 4.70
C LYS A 129 4.19 11.35 6.12
N ASP A 130 5.30 10.89 6.65
CA ASP A 130 5.75 11.20 8.01
C ASP A 130 6.49 12.54 8.03
N PHE A 131 6.15 13.39 9.00
CA PHE A 131 6.83 14.63 9.35
C PHE A 131 7.35 14.53 10.78
N SER A 132 8.19 15.47 11.20
CA SER A 132 8.80 15.46 12.54
C SER A 132 7.79 15.42 13.70
N GLU A 133 6.60 15.99 13.52
CA GLU A 133 5.60 16.13 14.59
C GLU A 133 4.29 15.36 14.32
N PHE A 134 4.01 15.02 13.07
CA PHE A 134 2.76 14.40 12.66
C PHE A 134 2.93 13.56 11.38
N ALA A 135 1.94 12.73 11.04
CA ALA A 135 1.86 12.06 9.74
C ALA A 135 0.67 12.57 8.93
N ALA A 136 0.86 12.87 7.65
CA ALA A 136 -0.23 13.17 6.72
C ALA A 136 -0.73 11.87 6.08
N VAL A 137 -2.04 11.64 6.11
CA VAL A 137 -2.70 10.42 5.61
C VAL A 137 -3.66 10.85 4.51
N ASN A 138 -3.30 10.58 3.26
CA ASN A 138 -4.00 11.10 2.09
C ASN A 138 -4.55 9.97 1.21
N TYR A 139 -5.68 10.23 0.56
CA TYR A 139 -6.14 9.42 -0.55
C TYR A 139 -5.35 9.78 -1.80
N ASP A 140 -4.75 8.80 -2.45
CA ASP A 140 -4.06 8.93 -3.72
C ASP A 140 -4.93 8.42 -4.86
N ARG A 141 -4.86 9.08 -6.01
CA ARG A 141 -5.61 8.70 -7.21
C ARG A 141 -4.64 8.40 -8.34
N TRP A 142 -4.54 7.12 -8.66
CA TRP A 142 -3.79 6.65 -9.82
C TRP A 142 -4.74 6.07 -10.87
N ASP A 143 -4.61 6.50 -12.12
CA ASP A 143 -5.54 6.14 -13.20
C ASP A 143 -5.61 4.63 -13.49
N ILE A 144 -4.53 3.87 -13.18
CA ILE A 144 -4.53 2.41 -13.30
C ILE A 144 -5.54 1.74 -12.37
N CYS A 145 -6.01 2.44 -11.34
CA CYS A 145 -6.99 1.97 -10.37
C CYS A 145 -8.40 2.52 -10.62
N SER A 146 -8.68 3.02 -11.83
CA SER A 146 -10.02 3.45 -12.24
C SER A 146 -11.07 2.34 -12.09
N ASP A 147 -10.76 1.10 -12.50
CA ASP A 147 -11.65 -0.05 -12.30
C ASP A 147 -11.93 -0.36 -10.81
N ALA A 148 -10.95 -0.11 -9.94
CA ALA A 148 -11.10 -0.29 -8.50
C ALA A 148 -12.00 0.78 -7.86
N CYS A 149 -11.95 2.01 -8.38
CA CYS A 149 -12.88 3.08 -7.99
C CYS A 149 -14.31 2.76 -8.44
N THR A 150 -14.49 2.25 -9.66
CA THR A 150 -15.80 1.84 -10.18
C THR A 150 -16.39 0.72 -9.34
N LEU A 151 -15.62 -0.36 -9.10
CA LEU A 151 -16.04 -1.47 -8.27
C LEU A 151 -16.35 -1.04 -6.83
N GLY A 152 -15.53 -0.13 -6.27
CA GLY A 152 -15.75 0.42 -4.95
C GLY A 152 -17.10 1.13 -4.81
N LYS A 153 -17.48 1.93 -5.82
CA LYS A 153 -18.79 2.60 -5.86
C LYS A 153 -19.93 1.62 -6.01
N GLU A 154 -19.78 0.60 -6.86
CA GLU A 154 -20.81 -0.44 -7.04
C GLU A 154 -21.07 -1.24 -5.76
N LEU A 155 -20.01 -1.52 -4.99
CA LEU A 155 -20.09 -2.25 -3.72
C LEU A 155 -20.32 -1.35 -2.51
N GLU A 156 -20.34 -0.02 -2.70
CA GLU A 156 -20.47 1.00 -1.65
C GLU A 156 -19.45 0.83 -0.50
N VAL A 157 -18.20 0.46 -0.80
CA VAL A 157 -17.15 0.21 0.20
C VAL A 157 -16.22 1.42 0.30
N PRO A 158 -16.25 2.18 1.42
CA PRO A 158 -15.34 3.31 1.62
C PRO A 158 -13.89 2.88 1.74
N VAL A 159 -12.95 3.74 1.34
CA VAL A 159 -11.50 3.47 1.37
C VAL A 159 -11.03 2.98 2.74
N TYR A 160 -11.36 3.69 3.83
CA TYR A 160 -10.94 3.28 5.18
C TYR A 160 -11.49 1.91 5.64
N LYS A 161 -12.59 1.44 5.05
CA LYS A 161 -13.11 0.09 5.30
C LYS A 161 -12.34 -0.94 4.49
N PHE A 162 -12.05 -0.65 3.22
CA PHE A 162 -11.25 -1.52 2.37
C PHE A 162 -9.84 -1.75 2.94
N VAL A 163 -9.15 -0.68 3.36
CA VAL A 163 -7.78 -0.77 3.91
C VAL A 163 -7.72 -0.95 5.43
N LYS A 164 -8.79 -1.46 6.07
CA LYS A 164 -8.88 -1.62 7.53
C LYS A 164 -7.67 -2.30 8.13
N GLU A 165 -7.31 -3.48 7.62
CA GLU A 165 -6.18 -4.27 8.12
C GLU A 165 -4.86 -3.48 8.00
N ALA A 166 -4.66 -2.77 6.89
CA ALA A 166 -3.47 -1.97 6.65
C ALA A 166 -3.38 -0.75 7.58
N LEU A 167 -4.50 -0.07 7.83
CA LEU A 167 -4.57 1.06 8.75
C LEU A 167 -4.29 0.62 10.19
N ILE A 168 -4.85 -0.52 10.62
CA ILE A 168 -4.57 -1.10 11.94
C ILE A 168 -3.10 -1.48 12.05
N ARG A 169 -2.51 -2.10 11.02
CA ARG A 169 -1.08 -2.42 10.99
C ARG A 169 -0.19 -1.18 11.11
N ARG A 170 -0.60 -0.04 10.56
CA ARG A 170 0.20 1.20 10.56
C ARG A 170 0.02 2.06 11.80
N PHE A 171 -1.20 2.13 12.35
CA PHE A 171 -1.58 3.10 13.37
C PHE A 171 -2.17 2.47 14.65
N GLY A 172 -2.45 1.17 14.64
CA GLY A 172 -3.05 0.45 15.77
C GLY A 172 -4.58 0.40 15.75
N GLU A 173 -5.13 -0.49 16.57
CA GLU A 173 -6.59 -0.70 16.68
C GLU A 173 -7.32 0.53 17.23
N ASP A 174 -6.77 1.17 18.26
CA ASP A 174 -7.37 2.37 18.87
C ASP A 174 -7.51 3.51 17.87
N TRP A 175 -6.47 3.75 17.06
CA TRP A 175 -6.53 4.78 16.01
C TRP A 175 -7.61 4.47 14.99
N TYR A 176 -7.74 3.21 14.58
CA TYR A 176 -8.78 2.81 13.64
C TYR A 176 -10.19 2.97 14.24
N ALA A 177 -10.36 2.61 15.52
CA ALA A 177 -11.63 2.78 16.22
C ALA A 177 -12.05 4.25 16.29
N GLU A 178 -11.11 5.17 16.55
CA GLU A 178 -11.40 6.61 16.51
C GLU A 178 -11.74 7.10 15.09
N LEU A 179 -11.05 6.58 14.06
CA LEU A 179 -11.41 6.88 12.67
C LEU A 179 -12.85 6.45 12.33
N GLU A 180 -13.28 5.27 12.81
CA GLU A 180 -14.65 4.79 12.62
C GLU A 180 -15.69 5.70 13.30
N LYS A 181 -15.38 6.25 14.47
CA LYS A 181 -16.25 7.22 15.15
C LYS A 181 -16.41 8.49 14.34
N VAL A 182 -15.30 9.09 13.87
CA VAL A 182 -15.33 10.28 13.01
C VAL A 182 -16.15 10.02 11.74
N ALA A 183 -15.98 8.85 11.12
CA ALA A 183 -16.75 8.47 9.94
C ALA A 183 -18.25 8.33 10.23
N ALA A 184 -18.63 7.81 11.40
CA ALA A 184 -20.03 7.70 11.82
C ALA A 184 -20.66 9.08 12.09
N GLU A 185 -19.91 9.99 12.72
CA GLU A 185 -20.35 11.36 12.98
C GLU A 185 -20.58 12.15 11.69
N LEU A 186 -19.67 12.03 10.72
CA LEU A 186 -19.81 12.68 9.40
C LEU A 186 -21.03 12.19 8.62
N LYS A 187 -21.39 10.91 8.74
CA LYS A 187 -22.62 10.37 8.14
C LYS A 187 -23.89 10.95 8.77
N GLN A 188 -23.86 11.24 10.07
CA GLN A 188 -24.99 11.82 10.80
C GLN A 188 -25.10 13.34 10.56
N ASN A 189 -23.96 14.02 10.42
CA ASN A 189 -23.87 15.46 10.23
C ASN A 189 -23.05 15.80 8.98
N PRO A 190 -23.61 15.62 7.77
CA PRO A 190 -22.88 15.92 6.54
C PRO A 190 -22.56 17.41 6.47
N VAL A 191 -21.27 17.74 6.46
CA VAL A 191 -20.78 19.11 6.29
C VAL A 191 -21.07 19.55 4.83
N PRO A 192 -21.58 20.78 4.59
CA PRO A 192 -21.80 21.26 3.24
C PRO A 192 -20.49 21.24 2.46
N ARG A 193 -20.46 20.55 1.31
CA ARG A 193 -19.28 20.45 0.44
C ARG A 193 -18.76 21.85 0.11
N ARG A 194 -17.55 22.20 0.57
CA ARG A 194 -16.85 23.40 0.09
C ARG A 194 -16.46 23.11 -1.36
N ARG A 195 -17.16 23.76 -2.29
CA ARG A 195 -16.86 23.75 -3.73
C ARG A 195 -15.50 24.37 -4.00
#